data_AF-A0A011U0T9-F1
#
_entry.id   AF-A0A011U0T9-F1
#
_cell.length_a   1.000
_cell.length_b   1.000
_cell.length_c   1.000
_cell.angle_alpha   90.00
_cell.angle_beta   90.00
_cell.angle_gamma   90.00
#
_symmetry.space_group_name_H-M   'P 1'
#
loop_
_entity.id
_entity.type
_entity.pdbx_description
1 polymer ?
#
loop_
_entity_poly.entity_id
_entity_poly.type
_entity_poly.pdbx_seq_one_letter_code
_entity_poly.pdbx_strand_id
1 'polypeptide(L)'
;MTAEPFPPTLREVMLRPWWLGMLVFALVVAAVFAWLGQWQLGRAIDTSPPAPGATEQVRPIADVTAPGAYLPEPLVGQRVEVAGSFVPGDFLVVSSRFNDGQQGYWVTGQLRIDAATPTSLAVAVGWSADRAVADAAASTLNADPGGALTLTGRLIADEGPVAPPRGAADTEMTRMSPAALLSWWHDTDELAVYRSYLVADAGEPLVGGLVAIDSPAPAEGSSVNWLNIFYAVEWAIFAGFAFYMWYRLARDAWEKEVEALEEAQAAGAAAHAD
;
A
#
# COMPACT_ATOMS: atom_id res chain seq x y z
N MET A 1 77.45 8.16 5.67
CA MET A 1 76.27 8.77 6.34
C MET A 1 75.03 8.12 5.74
N THR A 2 74.70 6.92 6.20
CA THR A 2 73.41 6.29 5.91
C THR A 2 72.39 6.98 6.80
N ALA A 3 71.40 7.65 6.22
CA ALA A 3 70.34 8.29 6.98
C ALA A 3 69.64 7.21 7.84
N GLU A 4 69.50 7.46 9.14
CA GLU A 4 68.68 6.58 9.97
C GLU A 4 67.26 6.57 9.41
N PRO A 5 66.65 5.39 9.19
CA PRO A 5 65.28 5.32 8.75
C PRO A 5 64.39 5.79 9.90
N PHE A 6 63.84 6.99 9.76
CA PHE A 6 62.79 7.48 10.64
C PHE A 6 61.52 6.64 10.43
N PRO A 7 60.77 6.32 11.51
CA PRO A 7 59.51 5.63 11.37
C PRO A 7 58.55 6.47 10.50
N PRO A 8 57.84 5.85 9.53
CA PRO A 8 56.88 6.57 8.70
C PRO A 8 55.78 7.15 9.59
N THR A 9 55.16 8.26 9.19
CA THR A 9 53.99 8.78 9.90
C THR A 9 52.73 8.03 9.50
N LEU A 10 51.73 7.96 10.39
CA LEU A 10 50.42 7.34 10.08
C LEU A 10 49.79 7.93 8.81
N ARG A 11 49.93 9.24 8.59
CA ARG A 11 49.46 9.94 7.39
C ARG A 11 50.14 9.41 6.12
N GLU A 12 51.45 9.16 6.16
CA GLU A 12 52.20 8.64 5.01
C GLU A 12 51.78 7.22 4.67
N VAL A 13 51.52 6.37 5.67
CA VAL A 13 50.99 5.01 5.46
C VAL A 13 49.59 5.08 4.85
N MET A 14 48.69 5.91 5.40
CA MET A 14 47.32 6.06 4.91
C MET A 14 47.24 6.58 3.45
N LEU A 15 48.20 7.40 3.03
CA LEU A 15 48.27 7.95 1.67
C LEU A 15 48.97 7.04 0.66
N ARG A 16 49.46 5.85 1.07
CA ARG A 16 50.05 4.90 0.11
C ARG A 16 48.98 4.40 -0.88
N PRO A 17 49.35 4.14 -2.14
CA PRO A 17 48.42 3.73 -3.19
C PRO A 17 47.56 2.53 -2.82
N TRP A 18 48.12 1.59 -2.04
CA TRP A 18 47.41 0.41 -1.55
C TRP A 18 46.24 0.76 -0.61
N TRP A 19 46.47 1.61 0.38
CA TRP A 19 45.46 2.00 1.37
C TRP A 19 44.38 2.88 0.76
N LEU A 20 44.76 3.77 -0.17
CA LEU A 20 43.82 4.51 -0.99
C LEU A 20 42.99 3.57 -1.89
N GLY A 21 43.62 2.56 -2.48
CA GLY A 21 42.94 1.53 -3.28
C GLY A 21 41.91 0.74 -2.48
N MET A 22 42.24 0.34 -1.25
CA MET A 22 41.32 -0.33 -0.33
C MET A 22 40.13 0.55 0.07
N LEU A 23 40.36 1.84 0.32
CA LEU A 23 39.29 2.79 0.60
C LEU A 23 38.35 2.94 -0.60
N VAL A 24 38.91 3.15 -1.80
CA VAL A 24 38.15 3.26 -3.04
C VAL A 24 37.34 1.98 -3.30
N PHE A 25 37.96 0.81 -3.12
CA PHE A 25 37.28 -0.48 -3.27
C PHE A 25 36.08 -0.60 -2.32
N ALA A 26 36.26 -0.29 -1.03
CA ALA A 26 35.18 -0.33 -0.05
C ALA A 26 34.02 0.62 -0.40
N LEU A 27 34.34 1.84 -0.86
CA LEU A 27 33.33 2.81 -1.29
C LEU A 27 32.57 2.36 -2.54
N VAL A 28 33.26 1.73 -3.51
CA VAL A 28 32.63 1.18 -4.71
C VAL A 28 31.68 0.04 -4.35
N VAL A 29 32.10 -0.88 -3.49
CA VAL A 29 31.25 -1.98 -3.02
C VAL A 29 30.01 -1.43 -2.32
N ALA A 30 30.17 -0.48 -1.40
CA ALA A 30 29.04 0.18 -0.73
C ALA A 30 28.08 0.84 -1.72
N ALA A 31 28.60 1.56 -2.73
CA ALA A 31 27.79 2.20 -3.77
C ALA A 31 27.00 1.19 -4.61
N VAL A 32 27.61 0.04 -4.96
CA VAL A 32 26.93 -1.03 -5.70
C VAL A 32 25.79 -1.63 -4.88
N PHE A 33 26.00 -1.93 -3.60
CA PHE A 33 24.93 -2.45 -2.75
C PHE A 33 23.81 -1.41 -2.54
N ALA A 34 24.16 -0.13 -2.37
CA ALA A 34 23.17 0.95 -2.29
C ALA A 34 22.33 1.03 -3.57
N TRP A 35 22.97 0.96 -4.73
CA TRP A 35 22.29 0.98 -6.03
C TRP A 35 21.38 -0.24 -6.23
N LEU A 36 21.85 -1.44 -5.91
CA LEU A 36 21.05 -2.67 -5.99
C LEU A 36 19.87 -2.66 -5.02
N GLY A 37 20.06 -2.14 -3.80
CA GLY A 37 18.99 -1.96 -2.82
C GLY A 37 17.92 -0.98 -3.29
N GLN A 38 18.33 0.17 -3.82
CA GLN A 38 17.41 1.14 -4.44
C GLN A 38 16.64 0.54 -5.62
N TRP A 39 17.30 -0.27 -6.45
CA TRP A 39 16.65 -0.95 -7.56
C TRP A 39 15.60 -1.99 -7.12
N GLN A 40 15.89 -2.81 -6.11
CA GLN A 40 14.92 -3.74 -5.53
C GLN A 40 13.71 -2.99 -4.95
N LEU A 41 13.95 -1.86 -4.29
CA LEU A 41 12.90 -1.08 -3.67
C LEU A 41 12.03 -0.33 -4.69
N GLY A 42 12.63 0.26 -5.73
CA GLY A 42 11.89 0.92 -6.81
C GLY A 42 11.01 -0.05 -7.60
N ARG A 43 11.37 -1.34 -7.65
CA ARG A 43 10.53 -2.41 -8.18
C ARG A 43 9.39 -2.81 -7.24
N ALA A 44 9.55 -2.62 -5.93
CA ALA A 44 8.60 -3.05 -4.91
C ALA A 44 7.62 -1.94 -4.51
N ILE A 45 7.97 -0.67 -4.70
CA ILE A 45 7.22 0.50 -4.27
C ILE A 45 7.14 1.49 -5.43
N ASP A 46 6.32 1.19 -6.43
CA ASP A 46 5.88 2.19 -7.43
C ASP A 46 4.56 2.82 -6.94
N THR A 47 4.61 3.37 -5.73
CA THR A 47 3.47 3.98 -5.05
C THR A 47 3.86 5.36 -4.56
N SER A 48 4.03 6.29 -5.52
CA SER A 48 3.74 7.68 -5.14
C SER A 48 2.26 7.71 -4.74
N PRO A 49 1.92 8.02 -3.49
CA PRO A 49 0.52 8.12 -3.11
C PRO A 49 -0.13 9.17 -4.03
N PRO A 50 -1.36 8.91 -4.52
CA PRO A 50 -2.07 9.89 -5.32
C PRO A 50 -2.12 11.24 -4.59
N ALA A 51 -2.16 12.33 -5.35
CA ALA A 51 -2.26 13.67 -4.77
C ALA A 51 -3.44 13.74 -3.77
N PRO A 52 -3.31 14.53 -2.69
CA PRO A 52 -4.40 14.77 -1.74
C PRO A 52 -5.71 15.08 -2.47
N GLY A 53 -6.77 14.34 -2.15
CA GLY A 53 -8.09 14.50 -2.75
C GLY A 53 -8.22 14.04 -4.22
N ALA A 54 -7.24 13.33 -4.80
CA ALA A 54 -7.36 12.81 -6.16
C ALA A 54 -8.58 11.87 -6.33
N THR A 55 -8.86 11.06 -5.32
CA THR A 55 -10.02 10.17 -5.27
C THR A 55 -11.34 10.91 -5.06
N GLU A 56 -11.32 12.20 -4.70
CA GLU A 56 -12.53 12.99 -4.50
C GLU A 56 -13.08 13.59 -5.81
N GLN A 57 -12.29 13.57 -6.89
CA GLN A 57 -12.74 14.01 -8.21
C GLN A 57 -13.66 12.96 -8.80
N VAL A 58 -14.94 13.30 -9.04
CA VAL A 58 -15.90 12.36 -9.64
C VAL A 58 -15.49 12.03 -11.08
N ARG A 59 -15.45 10.74 -11.41
CA ARG A 59 -15.12 10.24 -12.76
C ARG A 59 -16.16 9.22 -13.24
N PRO A 60 -16.41 9.09 -14.56
CA PRO A 60 -17.19 7.97 -15.07
C PRO A 60 -16.59 6.64 -14.62
N ILE A 61 -17.41 5.69 -14.15
CA ILE A 61 -16.92 4.39 -13.67
C ILE A 61 -16.04 3.65 -14.71
N ALA A 62 -16.38 3.78 -16.00
CA ALA A 62 -15.66 3.17 -17.12
C ALA A 62 -14.21 3.67 -17.26
N ASP A 63 -13.90 4.86 -16.74
CA ASP A 63 -12.54 5.43 -16.76
C ASP A 63 -11.69 4.96 -15.56
N VAL A 64 -12.31 4.27 -14.60
CA VAL A 64 -11.69 3.83 -13.34
C VAL A 64 -11.48 2.32 -13.33
N THR A 65 -12.48 1.55 -13.75
CA THR A 65 -12.40 0.08 -13.79
C THR A 65 -13.31 -0.50 -14.85
N ALA A 66 -13.11 -1.77 -15.19
CA ALA A 66 -13.94 -2.53 -16.10
C ALA A 66 -14.64 -3.70 -15.37
N PRO A 67 -15.76 -4.23 -15.89
CA PRO A 67 -16.37 -5.44 -15.35
C PRO A 67 -15.35 -6.59 -15.28
N GLY A 68 -15.40 -7.39 -14.21
CA GLY A 68 -14.45 -8.47 -13.97
C GLY A 68 -13.04 -8.06 -13.52
N ALA A 69 -12.65 -6.79 -13.66
CA ALA A 69 -11.33 -6.31 -13.25
C ALA A 69 -11.21 -6.15 -11.73
N TYR A 70 -10.00 -6.36 -11.21
CA TYR A 70 -9.66 -5.96 -9.83
C TYR A 70 -9.54 -4.44 -9.76
N LEU A 71 -10.03 -3.83 -8.68
CA LEU A 71 -9.82 -2.41 -8.41
C LEU A 71 -8.39 -2.20 -7.89
N PRO A 72 -7.52 -1.48 -8.61
CA PRO A 72 -6.17 -1.18 -8.14
C PRO A 72 -6.19 -0.40 -6.83
N GLU A 73 -5.25 -0.67 -5.92
CA GLU A 73 -5.17 0.00 -4.61
C GLU A 73 -5.23 1.54 -4.67
N PRO A 74 -4.56 2.24 -5.61
CA PRO A 74 -4.64 3.70 -5.70
C PRO A 74 -6.03 4.25 -6.05
N LEU A 75 -6.92 3.40 -6.59
CA LEU A 75 -8.27 3.75 -7.01
C LEU A 75 -9.33 3.28 -6.01
N VAL A 76 -8.94 2.59 -4.93
CA VAL A 76 -9.87 2.27 -3.83
C VAL A 76 -10.32 3.56 -3.19
N GLY A 77 -11.64 3.75 -3.13
CA GLY A 77 -12.24 4.97 -2.66
C GLY A 77 -12.36 6.07 -3.71
N GLN A 78 -12.05 5.81 -4.99
CA GLN A 78 -12.32 6.77 -6.07
C GLN A 78 -13.82 7.07 -6.15
N ARG A 79 -14.18 8.36 -6.16
CA ARG A 79 -15.56 8.80 -6.41
C ARG A 79 -15.88 8.61 -7.89
N VAL A 80 -17.01 7.98 -8.17
CA VAL A 80 -17.46 7.68 -9.53
C VAL A 80 -18.91 8.08 -9.75
N GLU A 81 -19.22 8.35 -11.01
CA GLU A 81 -20.58 8.49 -11.51
C GLU A 81 -20.94 7.28 -12.37
N VAL A 82 -22.16 6.78 -12.19
CA VAL A 82 -22.71 5.65 -12.95
C VAL A 82 -24.21 5.84 -13.18
N ALA A 83 -24.66 5.60 -14.41
CA ALA A 83 -26.08 5.62 -14.77
C ALA A 83 -26.61 4.19 -14.96
N GLY A 84 -27.85 3.96 -14.54
CA GLY A 84 -28.49 2.66 -14.66
C GLY A 84 -29.87 2.61 -14.01
N SER A 85 -30.43 1.42 -13.91
CA SER A 85 -31.68 1.13 -13.20
C SER A 85 -31.49 -0.04 -12.26
N PHE A 86 -32.07 0.03 -11.07
CA PHE A 86 -32.04 -1.08 -10.14
C PHE A 86 -32.96 -2.22 -10.61
N VAL A 87 -32.53 -3.46 -10.37
CA VAL A 87 -33.33 -4.65 -10.67
C VAL A 87 -34.30 -4.93 -9.50
N PRO A 88 -35.63 -4.93 -9.72
CA PRO A 88 -36.60 -5.27 -8.69
C PRO A 88 -36.38 -6.71 -8.18
N GLY A 89 -36.46 -6.92 -6.87
CA GLY A 89 -36.24 -8.22 -6.24
C GLY A 89 -34.80 -8.49 -5.79
N ASP A 90 -33.85 -7.66 -6.23
CA ASP A 90 -32.41 -7.85 -5.97
C ASP A 90 -31.83 -6.92 -4.90
N PHE A 91 -32.71 -6.35 -4.06
CA PHE A 91 -32.31 -5.65 -2.87
C PHE A 91 -32.13 -6.59 -1.69
N LEU A 92 -30.94 -6.54 -1.09
CA LEU A 92 -30.48 -7.44 -0.04
C LEU A 92 -29.93 -6.63 1.14
N VAL A 93 -30.04 -7.20 2.34
CA VAL A 93 -29.54 -6.58 3.58
C VAL A 93 -28.21 -7.22 3.98
N VAL A 94 -27.19 -6.38 4.17
CA VAL A 94 -25.87 -6.78 4.67
C VAL A 94 -25.71 -6.26 6.09
N SER A 95 -25.43 -7.14 7.04
CA SER A 95 -25.20 -6.76 8.44
C SER A 95 -23.75 -6.46 8.76
N SER A 96 -23.47 -6.16 10.03
CA SER A 96 -22.14 -5.82 10.52
C SER A 96 -21.53 -4.64 9.79
N ARG A 97 -22.38 -3.68 9.42
CA ARG A 97 -22.02 -2.43 8.77
C ARG A 97 -21.99 -1.33 9.82
N PHE A 98 -21.08 -0.38 9.71
CA PHE A 98 -20.91 0.67 10.72
C PHE A 98 -21.09 2.04 10.10
N ASN A 99 -21.84 2.91 10.78
CA ASN A 99 -21.90 4.35 10.53
C ASN A 99 -21.56 5.05 11.85
N ASP A 100 -20.58 5.96 11.86
CA ASP A 100 -20.17 6.70 13.06
C ASP A 100 -19.91 5.83 14.31
N GLY A 101 -19.36 4.62 14.10
CA GLY A 101 -19.07 3.65 15.15
C GLY A 101 -20.29 2.86 15.66
N GLN A 102 -21.50 3.13 15.17
CA GLN A 102 -22.69 2.34 15.46
C GLN A 102 -22.84 1.19 14.45
N GLN A 103 -22.97 -0.04 14.95
CA GLN A 103 -23.26 -1.21 14.13
C GLN A 103 -24.72 -1.17 13.64
N GLY A 104 -24.93 -1.59 12.41
CA GLY A 104 -26.21 -1.68 11.74
C GLY A 104 -26.12 -2.47 10.43
N TYR A 105 -26.93 -2.06 9.47
CA TYR A 105 -27.24 -2.81 8.27
C TYR A 105 -27.20 -1.89 7.05
N TRP A 106 -26.61 -2.36 5.96
CA TRP A 106 -26.75 -1.73 4.66
C TRP A 106 -27.86 -2.41 3.88
N VAL A 107 -28.68 -1.59 3.21
CA VAL A 107 -29.51 -2.06 2.10
C VAL A 107 -28.68 -1.91 0.83
N THR A 108 -28.68 -2.95 0.01
CA THR A 108 -27.87 -3.06 -1.19
C THR A 108 -28.75 -3.46 -2.35
N GLY A 109 -28.38 -3.12 -3.59
CA GLY A 109 -29.14 -3.48 -4.78
C GLY A 109 -28.24 -3.72 -5.99
N GLN A 110 -28.77 -4.51 -6.95
CA GLN A 110 -28.17 -4.68 -8.26
C GLN A 110 -28.52 -3.50 -9.16
N LEU A 111 -27.54 -2.68 -9.51
CA LEU A 111 -27.72 -1.64 -10.53
C LEU A 111 -27.38 -2.23 -11.89
N ARG A 112 -28.35 -2.33 -12.81
CA ARG A 112 -28.13 -2.64 -14.22
C ARG A 112 -27.70 -1.38 -14.94
N ILE A 113 -26.47 -1.38 -15.44
CA ILE A 113 -25.85 -0.26 -16.16
C ILE A 113 -26.24 -0.37 -17.64
N ASP A 114 -26.51 0.78 -18.26
CA ASP A 114 -26.74 0.85 -19.70
C ASP A 114 -25.41 0.61 -20.45
N ALA A 115 -25.26 -0.61 -20.97
CA ALA A 115 -24.05 -1.07 -21.65
C ALA A 115 -24.43 -2.03 -22.79
N ALA A 116 -23.53 -2.18 -23.77
CA ALA A 116 -23.76 -3.06 -24.92
C ALA A 116 -23.97 -4.53 -24.53
N THR A 117 -23.33 -4.96 -23.44
CA THR A 117 -23.56 -6.26 -22.80
C THR A 117 -24.28 -6.05 -21.46
N PRO A 118 -25.20 -6.94 -21.05
CA PRO A 118 -25.78 -6.89 -19.70
C PRO A 118 -24.68 -6.74 -18.66
N THR A 119 -24.69 -5.63 -17.92
CA THR A 119 -23.62 -5.29 -16.97
C THR A 119 -24.21 -4.77 -15.67
N SER A 120 -23.81 -5.34 -14.54
CA SER A 120 -24.30 -4.92 -13.23
C SER A 120 -23.19 -4.56 -12.24
N LEU A 121 -23.56 -3.66 -11.33
CA LEU A 121 -22.75 -3.17 -10.22
C LEU A 121 -23.53 -3.35 -8.93
N ALA A 122 -22.88 -3.89 -7.90
CA ALA A 122 -23.43 -3.91 -6.56
C ALA A 122 -23.38 -2.50 -5.97
N VAL A 123 -24.50 -2.02 -5.42
CA VAL A 123 -24.58 -0.68 -4.82
C VAL A 123 -25.14 -0.80 -3.41
N ALA A 124 -24.45 -0.24 -2.41
CA ALA A 124 -25.00 0.03 -1.10
C ALA A 124 -25.73 1.38 -1.13
N VAL A 125 -27.03 1.38 -0.86
CA VAL A 125 -27.93 2.53 -1.08
C VAL A 125 -28.25 3.31 0.19
N GLY A 126 -28.10 2.69 1.37
CA GLY A 126 -28.39 3.34 2.64
C GLY A 126 -28.10 2.44 3.84
N TRP A 127 -28.04 3.05 5.01
CA TRP A 127 -27.80 2.37 6.29
C TRP A 127 -28.98 2.51 7.24
N SER A 128 -29.15 1.54 8.13
CA SER A 128 -30.03 1.63 9.31
C SER A 128 -29.41 0.91 10.49
N ALA A 129 -29.59 1.45 11.71
CA ALA A 129 -29.24 0.76 12.95
C ALA A 129 -30.16 -0.45 13.23
N ASP A 130 -31.40 -0.40 12.74
CA ASP A 130 -32.43 -1.39 12.98
C ASP A 130 -32.62 -2.29 11.75
N ARG A 131 -32.52 -3.62 11.97
CA ARG A 131 -32.73 -4.65 10.95
C ARG A 131 -34.14 -4.57 10.36
N ALA A 132 -35.17 -4.38 11.19
CA ALA A 132 -36.55 -4.35 10.71
C ALA A 132 -36.78 -3.18 9.74
N VAL A 133 -36.13 -2.05 9.99
CA VAL A 133 -36.15 -0.87 9.10
C VAL A 133 -35.41 -1.17 7.80
N ALA A 134 -34.23 -1.79 7.86
CA ALA A 134 -33.48 -2.18 6.66
C ALA A 134 -34.25 -3.20 5.80
N ASP A 135 -34.85 -4.22 6.42
CA ASP A 135 -35.63 -5.25 5.73
C ASP A 135 -36.91 -4.65 5.10
N ALA A 136 -37.58 -3.72 5.79
CA ALA A 136 -38.75 -3.01 5.24
C ALA A 136 -38.37 -2.10 4.06
N ALA A 137 -37.23 -1.40 4.15
CA ALA A 137 -36.72 -0.57 3.06
C ALA A 137 -36.33 -1.42 1.84
N ALA A 138 -35.62 -2.55 2.05
CA ALA A 138 -35.28 -3.50 0.99
C ALA A 138 -36.55 -4.08 0.32
N SER A 139 -37.56 -4.45 1.11
CA SER A 139 -38.86 -4.93 0.59
C SER A 139 -39.57 -3.87 -0.26
N THR A 140 -39.56 -2.61 0.18
CA THR A 140 -40.15 -1.49 -0.56
C THR A 140 -39.43 -1.28 -1.90
N LEU A 141 -38.10 -1.25 -1.89
CA LEU A 141 -37.27 -1.11 -3.09
C LEU A 141 -37.40 -2.33 -4.03
N ASN A 142 -37.57 -3.53 -3.48
CA ASN A 142 -37.82 -4.73 -4.27
C ASN A 142 -39.16 -4.67 -5.02
N ALA A 143 -40.17 -4.00 -4.45
CA ALA A 143 -41.48 -3.84 -5.08
C ALA A 143 -41.49 -2.74 -6.15
N ASP A 144 -40.83 -1.62 -5.87
CA ASP A 144 -40.69 -0.49 -6.79
C ASP A 144 -39.36 0.23 -6.55
N PRO A 145 -38.30 -0.12 -7.30
CA PRO A 145 -37.00 0.53 -7.14
C PRO A 145 -36.91 1.89 -7.84
N GLY A 146 -37.99 2.35 -8.48
CA GLY A 146 -38.00 3.52 -9.33
C GLY A 146 -37.46 3.25 -10.74
N GLY A 147 -37.12 4.34 -11.44
CA GLY A 147 -36.67 4.31 -12.83
C GLY A 147 -35.15 4.41 -13.00
N ALA A 148 -34.74 4.66 -14.25
CA ALA A 148 -33.35 4.98 -14.55
C ALA A 148 -32.89 6.22 -13.79
N LEU A 149 -31.68 6.18 -13.28
CA LEU A 149 -31.08 7.22 -12.45
C LEU A 149 -29.57 7.28 -12.67
N THR A 150 -28.96 8.36 -12.20
CA THR A 150 -27.49 8.51 -12.14
C THR A 150 -27.08 8.61 -10.68
N LEU A 151 -26.16 7.73 -10.27
CA LEU A 151 -25.57 7.73 -8.93
C LEU A 151 -24.18 8.31 -8.98
N THR A 152 -23.87 9.13 -8.00
CA THR A 152 -22.50 9.35 -7.56
C THR A 152 -22.26 8.54 -6.29
N GLY A 153 -21.05 8.04 -6.11
CA GLY A 153 -20.67 7.33 -4.90
C GLY A 153 -19.20 6.97 -4.88
N ARG A 154 -18.80 6.25 -3.83
CA ARG A 154 -17.42 5.83 -3.63
C ARG A 154 -17.24 4.37 -4.03
N LEU A 155 -16.27 4.09 -4.91
CA LEU A 155 -16.00 2.74 -5.36
C LEU A 155 -15.08 2.01 -4.35
N ILE A 156 -15.51 0.85 -3.87
CA ILE A 156 -14.80 0.06 -2.86
C ILE A 156 -14.46 -1.33 -3.43
N ALA A 157 -13.34 -1.89 -2.99
CA ALA A 157 -12.90 -3.22 -3.40
C ALA A 157 -13.79 -4.34 -2.84
N ASP A 158 -13.87 -5.45 -3.56
CA ASP A 158 -14.55 -6.70 -3.13
C ASP A 158 -14.11 -7.12 -1.72
N GLU A 159 -15.04 -7.33 -0.80
CA GLU A 159 -14.73 -7.83 0.54
C GLU A 159 -14.56 -9.37 0.59
N GLY A 160 -14.88 -10.06 -0.51
CA GLY A 160 -14.86 -11.51 -0.63
C GLY A 160 -16.02 -12.22 0.09
N PRO A 161 -16.50 -13.37 -0.43
CA PRO A 161 -17.56 -14.12 0.22
C PRO A 161 -17.05 -14.75 1.52
N VAL A 162 -17.86 -14.71 2.57
CA VAL A 162 -17.58 -15.38 3.86
C VAL A 162 -18.84 -16.12 4.30
N ALA A 163 -18.67 -17.31 4.87
CA ALA A 163 -19.78 -18.06 5.43
C ALA A 163 -20.48 -17.27 6.56
N PRO A 164 -21.80 -17.42 6.73
CA PRO A 164 -22.51 -16.82 7.85
C PRO A 164 -21.85 -17.15 9.21
N PRO A 165 -21.87 -16.21 10.17
CA PRO A 165 -21.42 -16.49 11.54
C PRO A 165 -22.18 -17.67 12.14
N ARG A 166 -21.53 -18.42 13.04
CA ARG A 166 -22.20 -19.54 13.72
C ARG A 166 -23.44 -19.07 14.48
N GLY A 167 -24.57 -19.73 14.22
CA GLY A 167 -25.85 -19.41 14.86
C GLY A 167 -26.65 -18.30 14.16
N ALA A 168 -26.11 -17.68 13.10
CA ALA A 168 -26.89 -16.84 12.19
C ALA A 168 -27.65 -17.71 11.17
N ALA A 169 -28.60 -17.11 10.46
CA ALA A 169 -29.27 -17.76 9.35
C ALA A 169 -28.28 -18.06 8.20
N ASP A 170 -28.52 -19.11 7.42
CA ASP A 170 -27.69 -19.47 6.27
C ASP A 170 -27.69 -18.39 5.18
N THR A 171 -28.69 -17.51 5.19
CA THR A 171 -28.86 -16.36 4.30
C THR A 171 -28.16 -15.10 4.81
N GLU A 172 -27.58 -15.12 6.02
CA GLU A 172 -27.00 -13.93 6.65
C GLU A 172 -25.72 -13.51 5.94
N MET A 173 -25.72 -12.29 5.41
CA MET A 173 -24.57 -11.72 4.71
C MET A 173 -23.95 -10.61 5.54
N THR A 174 -22.64 -10.75 5.80
CA THR A 174 -21.88 -9.80 6.61
C THR A 174 -20.84 -9.03 5.81
N ARG A 175 -20.74 -9.28 4.50
CA ARG A 175 -19.70 -8.77 3.61
C ARG A 175 -20.31 -8.24 2.32
N MET A 176 -19.80 -7.12 1.82
CA MET A 176 -20.11 -6.65 0.47
C MET A 176 -19.23 -7.36 -0.56
N SER A 177 -19.67 -8.53 -0.99
CA SER A 177 -19.01 -9.27 -2.07
C SER A 177 -19.94 -9.41 -3.28
N PRO A 178 -19.62 -8.77 -4.42
CA PRO A 178 -20.39 -8.93 -5.64
C PRO A 178 -20.55 -10.39 -6.09
N ALA A 179 -19.57 -11.25 -5.81
CA ALA A 179 -19.67 -12.68 -6.10
C ALA A 179 -20.70 -13.40 -5.21
N ALA A 180 -20.80 -13.03 -3.93
CA ALA A 180 -21.84 -13.55 -3.04
C ALA A 180 -23.21 -13.03 -3.44
N LEU A 181 -23.32 -11.72 -3.67
CA LEU A 181 -24.54 -11.04 -4.10
C LEU A 181 -25.11 -11.62 -5.40
N LEU A 182 -24.25 -11.89 -6.38
CA LEU A 182 -24.62 -12.51 -7.66
C LEU A 182 -25.36 -13.84 -7.49
N SER A 183 -25.10 -14.59 -6.40
CA SER A 183 -25.79 -15.86 -6.13
C SER A 183 -27.26 -15.68 -5.71
N TRP A 184 -27.66 -14.45 -5.37
CA TRP A 184 -29.02 -14.08 -4.95
C TRP A 184 -29.74 -13.21 -5.97
N TRP A 185 -29.01 -12.70 -6.97
CA TRP A 185 -29.53 -11.80 -7.99
C TRP A 185 -30.30 -12.52 -9.10
N HIS A 186 -31.27 -11.82 -9.67
CA HIS A 186 -32.04 -12.25 -10.82
C HIS A 186 -31.47 -11.65 -12.11
N ASP A 187 -31.93 -12.14 -13.26
CA ASP A 187 -31.52 -11.66 -14.60
C ASP A 187 -29.98 -11.66 -14.80
N THR A 188 -29.35 -12.78 -14.43
CA THR A 188 -27.89 -12.96 -14.41
C THR A 188 -27.33 -13.69 -15.63
N ASP A 189 -28.18 -14.02 -16.61
CA ASP A 189 -27.75 -14.67 -17.85
C ASP A 189 -26.83 -13.75 -18.65
N GLU A 190 -25.65 -14.26 -19.02
CA GLU A 190 -24.59 -13.52 -19.74
C GLU A 190 -24.20 -12.17 -19.08
N LEU A 191 -24.40 -12.07 -17.76
CA LEU A 191 -24.18 -10.83 -17.01
C LEU A 191 -22.70 -10.60 -16.72
N ALA A 192 -22.17 -9.48 -17.20
CA ALA A 192 -20.90 -8.93 -16.74
C ALA A 192 -21.09 -8.23 -15.39
N VAL A 193 -20.18 -8.47 -14.44
CA VAL A 193 -20.30 -7.91 -13.08
C VAL A 193 -19.03 -7.17 -12.70
N TYR A 194 -19.16 -5.95 -12.20
CA TYR A 194 -18.06 -5.25 -11.55
C TYR A 194 -17.67 -5.95 -10.25
N ARG A 195 -16.37 -6.24 -10.06
CA ARG A 195 -15.89 -6.90 -8.83
C ARG A 195 -15.84 -5.94 -7.64
N SER A 196 -15.67 -4.65 -7.89
CA SER A 196 -15.89 -3.59 -6.90
C SER A 196 -17.38 -3.32 -6.71
N TYR A 197 -17.74 -2.77 -5.56
CA TYR A 197 -19.09 -2.26 -5.30
C TYR A 197 -19.06 -0.75 -5.07
N LEU A 198 -20.21 -0.11 -5.26
CA LEU A 198 -20.40 1.32 -5.01
C LEU A 198 -21.06 1.53 -3.66
N VAL A 199 -20.55 2.45 -2.85
CA VAL A 199 -21.31 3.06 -1.76
C VAL A 199 -21.90 4.35 -2.32
N ALA A 200 -23.21 4.37 -2.56
CA ALA A 200 -23.87 5.53 -3.13
C ALA A 200 -23.84 6.70 -2.14
N ASP A 201 -23.65 7.91 -2.65
CA ASP A 201 -23.99 9.10 -1.88
C ASP A 201 -25.51 9.10 -1.63
N ALA A 202 -25.94 9.67 -0.50
CA ALA A 202 -27.37 9.78 -0.23
C ALA A 202 -28.06 10.68 -1.27
N GLY A 203 -29.03 10.11 -1.99
CA GLY A 203 -30.06 10.85 -2.69
C GLY A 203 -31.20 11.21 -1.73
N GLU A 204 -31.74 12.42 -1.81
CA GLU A 204 -32.82 12.87 -0.93
C GLU A 204 -34.20 12.64 -1.56
N PRO A 205 -35.19 12.04 -0.85
CA PRO A 205 -35.07 11.28 0.41
C PRO A 205 -34.81 9.78 0.17
N LEU A 206 -34.03 9.18 1.07
CA LEU A 206 -33.82 7.73 1.11
C LEU A 206 -35.08 6.98 1.55
N VAL A 207 -35.30 5.79 0.99
CA VAL A 207 -36.50 4.98 1.23
C VAL A 207 -36.52 4.42 2.66
N GLY A 208 -37.70 4.41 3.27
CA GLY A 208 -37.98 3.54 4.41
C GLY A 208 -37.20 3.85 5.69
N GLY A 209 -36.75 5.10 5.90
CA GLY A 209 -36.02 5.49 7.10
C GLY A 209 -34.53 5.14 7.07
N LEU A 210 -34.01 4.73 5.91
CA LEU A 210 -32.57 4.65 5.70
C LEU A 210 -31.93 6.04 5.81
N VAL A 211 -30.68 6.06 6.27
CA VAL A 211 -29.83 7.25 6.28
C VAL A 211 -28.60 7.04 5.40
N ALA A 212 -27.93 8.15 5.09
CA ALA A 212 -26.69 8.15 4.30
C ALA A 212 -25.66 7.19 4.91
N ILE A 213 -24.94 6.45 4.06
CA ILE A 213 -23.78 5.66 4.51
C ILE A 213 -22.62 6.62 4.73
N ASP A 214 -21.96 6.52 5.89
CA ASP A 214 -20.73 7.27 6.13
C ASP A 214 -19.59 6.65 5.31
N SER A 215 -19.06 7.41 4.35
CA SER A 215 -18.02 6.96 3.41
C SER A 215 -16.93 8.04 3.25
N PRO A 216 -16.10 8.25 4.29
CA PRO A 216 -15.07 9.27 4.27
C PRO A 216 -14.02 8.99 3.20
N ALA A 217 -13.28 10.03 2.81
CA ALA A 217 -12.13 9.90 1.93
C ALA A 217 -11.12 8.89 2.53
N PRO A 218 -10.50 8.02 1.70
CA PRO A 218 -9.40 7.18 2.17
C PRO A 218 -8.33 8.03 2.85
N ALA A 219 -7.81 7.53 3.98
CA ALA A 219 -6.75 8.22 4.70
C ALA A 219 -5.55 8.43 3.77
N GLU A 220 -5.08 9.67 3.67
CA GLU A 220 -3.91 10.01 2.89
C GLU A 220 -2.71 9.22 3.44
N GLY A 221 -2.11 8.39 2.59
CA GLY A 221 -0.85 7.73 2.93
C GLY A 221 0.19 8.80 3.30
N SER A 222 0.94 8.58 4.38
CA SER A 222 2.01 9.50 4.77
C SER A 222 2.93 9.75 3.57
N SER A 223 3.04 11.00 3.15
CA SER A 223 3.95 11.42 2.08
C SER A 223 5.43 11.18 2.43
N VAL A 224 5.71 10.87 3.69
CA VAL A 224 7.05 10.56 4.18
C VAL A 224 7.30 9.07 4.04
N ASN A 225 8.08 8.70 3.03
CA ASN A 225 8.64 7.37 2.90
C ASN A 225 9.73 7.16 3.96
N TRP A 226 9.31 6.84 5.18
CA TRP A 226 10.19 6.56 6.33
C TRP A 226 11.21 5.46 6.04
N LEU A 227 10.87 4.53 5.15
CA LEU A 227 11.73 3.43 4.75
C LEU A 227 12.91 3.94 3.91
N ASN A 228 12.71 4.91 3.01
CA ASN A 228 13.80 5.62 2.34
C ASN A 228 14.69 6.40 3.33
N ILE A 229 14.10 7.00 4.37
CA ILE A 229 14.85 7.71 5.42
C ILE A 229 15.73 6.74 6.21
N PHE A 230 15.19 5.60 6.65
CA PHE A 230 15.97 4.57 7.35
C PHE A 230 17.10 4.03 6.47
N TYR A 231 16.87 3.83 5.17
CA TYR A 231 17.93 3.44 4.25
C TYR A 231 19.02 4.51 4.13
N ALA A 232 18.66 5.79 4.01
CA ALA A 232 19.66 6.86 3.97
C ALA A 232 20.54 6.86 5.23
N VAL A 233 19.96 6.61 6.40
CA VAL A 233 20.69 6.49 7.67
C VAL A 233 21.58 5.24 7.69
N GLU A 234 21.08 4.10 7.24
CA GLU A 234 21.83 2.84 7.15
C GLU A 234 23.07 2.99 6.25
N TRP A 235 22.92 3.60 5.08
CA TRP A 235 24.04 3.86 4.17
C TRP A 235 25.06 4.84 4.75
N ALA A 236 24.60 5.84 5.52
CA ALA A 236 25.50 6.75 6.23
C ALA A 236 26.34 6.00 7.28
N ILE A 237 25.74 5.04 7.99
CA ILE A 237 26.45 4.18 8.96
C ILE A 237 27.47 3.28 8.27
N PHE A 238 27.10 2.62 7.16
CA PHE A 238 28.05 1.78 6.41
C PHE A 238 29.21 2.58 5.81
N ALA A 239 28.94 3.76 5.26
CA ALA A 239 29.99 4.66 4.80
C ALA A 239 30.94 5.04 5.96
N GLY A 240 30.38 5.41 7.12
CA GLY A 240 31.17 5.68 8.33
C GLY A 240 32.01 4.48 8.77
N PHE A 241 31.45 3.26 8.72
CA PHE A 241 32.16 2.04 9.05
C PHE A 241 33.31 1.75 8.07
N ALA A 242 33.13 2.01 6.77
CA ALA A 242 34.19 1.86 5.78
C ALA A 242 35.37 2.82 6.06
N PHE A 243 35.09 4.09 6.41
CA PHE A 243 36.14 5.03 6.83
C PHE A 243 36.83 4.58 8.12
N TYR A 244 36.07 4.10 9.10
CA TYR A 244 36.63 3.58 10.36
C TYR A 244 37.54 2.37 10.13
N MET A 245 37.10 1.39 9.33
CA MET A 245 37.88 0.21 9.00
C MET A 245 39.14 0.55 8.20
N TRP A 246 39.06 1.48 7.25
CA TRP A 246 40.22 1.98 6.53
C TRP A 246 41.26 2.60 7.47
N TYR A 247 40.81 3.50 8.35
CA TYR A 247 41.67 4.11 9.37
C TYR A 247 42.30 3.06 10.27
N ARG A 248 41.51 2.11 10.78
CA ARG A 248 41.98 1.07 11.71
C ARG A 248 43.02 0.17 11.06
N LEU A 249 42.76 -0.33 9.85
CA LEU A 249 43.70 -1.20 9.16
C LEU A 249 45.00 -0.49 8.78
N ALA A 250 44.92 0.77 8.35
CA ALA A 250 46.11 1.57 8.06
C ALA A 250 46.93 1.86 9.33
N ARG A 251 46.25 2.08 10.46
CA ARG A 251 46.88 2.22 11.77
C ARG A 251 47.55 0.93 12.23
N ASP A 252 46.86 -0.21 12.14
CA ASP A 252 47.42 -1.52 12.51
C ASP A 252 48.67 -1.85 11.68
N ALA A 253 48.68 -1.46 10.40
CA ALA A 253 49.85 -1.64 9.52
C ALA A 253 51.00 -0.68 9.87
N TRP A 254 50.68 0.56 10.24
CA TRP A 254 51.65 1.52 10.72
C TRP A 254 52.31 1.04 12.03
N GLU A 255 51.52 0.55 13.00
CA GLU A 255 52.02 0.01 14.27
C GLU A 255 53.02 -1.13 14.04
N LYS A 256 52.71 -2.08 13.13
CA LYS A 256 53.62 -3.17 12.74
C LYS A 256 54.91 -2.70 12.06
N GLU A 257 54.84 -1.68 11.21
CA GLU A 257 56.04 -1.12 10.55
C GLU A 257 56.96 -0.43 11.57
N VAL A 258 56.39 0.25 12.57
CA VAL A 258 57.15 0.87 13.66
C VAL A 258 57.82 -0.19 14.53
N GLU A 259 57.08 -1.21 14.97
CA GLU A 259 57.63 -2.33 15.75
C GLU A 259 58.78 -3.04 15.01
N ALA A 260 58.64 -3.31 13.72
CA ALA A 260 59.69 -3.95 12.91
C ALA A 260 60.95 -3.08 12.76
N LEU A 261 60.80 -1.76 12.70
CA LEU A 261 61.94 -0.82 12.66
C LEU A 261 62.65 -0.76 14.02
N GLU A 262 61.91 -0.74 15.12
CA GLU A 262 62.46 -0.77 16.48
C GLU A 262 63.22 -2.08 16.77
N GLU A 263 62.65 -3.23 16.38
CA GLU A 263 63.31 -4.53 16.49
C GLU A 263 64.61 -4.59 15.67
N ALA A 264 64.59 -4.08 14.43
CA ALA A 264 65.78 -4.04 13.57
C ALA A 264 66.87 -3.11 14.13
N GLN A 265 66.50 -1.97 14.72
CA GLN A 265 67.42 -1.05 15.38
C GLN A 265 68.02 -1.68 16.65
N ALA A 266 67.21 -2.36 17.47
CA ALA A 266 67.68 -3.06 18.67
C ALA A 266 68.64 -4.22 18.33
N ALA A 267 68.34 -5.01 17.29
CA ALA A 267 69.23 -6.06 16.80
C ALA A 267 70.55 -5.51 16.23
N GLY A 268 70.50 -4.38 15.51
CA GLY A 268 71.69 -3.70 15.00
C GLY A 268 72.57 -3.11 16.11
N ALA A 269 71.96 -2.54 17.16
CA ALA A 269 72.67 -2.01 18.32
C ALA A 269 73.35 -3.13 19.13
N ALA A 270 72.71 -4.30 19.27
CA ALA A 270 73.32 -5.47 19.91
C ALA A 270 74.51 -6.02 19.11
N ALA A 271 74.41 -6.07 17.77
CA ALA A 271 75.49 -6.55 16.90
C ALA A 271 76.71 -5.61 16.82
N HIS A 272 76.56 -4.33 17.19
CA HIS A 272 77.66 -3.37 17.29
C HIS A 272 78.33 -3.32 18.67
N ALA A 273 77.75 -3.99 19.67
CA ALA A 273 78.26 -4.03 21.04
C ALA A 273 79.14 -5.27 21.34
N ASP A 274 79.13 -6.29 20.46
CA ASP A 274 80.06 -7.43 20.42
C ASP A 274 81.28 -7.15 19.52
#